data_AF-A0A970NKJ4-F1
#
_entry.id   AF-A0A970NKJ4-F1
#
_cell.length_a   1.000
_cell.length_b   1.000
_cell.length_c   1.000
_cell.angle_alpha   90.00
_cell.angle_beta   90.00
_cell.angle_gamma   90.00
#
_symmetry.space_group_name_H-M   'P 1'
#
loop_
_entity.id
_entity.type
_entity.pdbx_description
1 polymer ?
#
loop_
_entity_poly.entity_id
_entity_poly.type
_entity_poly.pdbx_seq_one_letter_code
_entity_poly.pdbx_strand_id
1 'polypeptide(L)'
;MSRSGDAPVLAAPPRAVPVSLVIASTFGNGMSVFGWILAGIGMILVLALGCNSDLGPLMSWAYTGQAQGITVGHRETNWTVGGGEDEPGTPIYATIYQFRTQKGEVQSGEAFATGKMLDPGITVEVRYVPGRPSMSRIEGMRNAPLPFGLLAVLLALLLIGLYCSRIGFQRGLKTLYLLREGVLGIARLKSKEATNVSINDRVVMKLTFAYVDESGLEHEVATRTYRPEDLEDDEEEAVVYDPGDPERAITLDNLPGSVRIGEDGRFAVEAPGRAYLSLVMPSITVALILLGLILFIT
;
A
#
# COMPACT_ATOMS: atom_id res chain seq x y z
N MET A 1 7.77 -22.08 -37.25
CA MET A 1 7.50 -23.52 -37.05
C MET A 1 8.67 -24.12 -36.30
N SER A 2 8.59 -24.11 -34.97
CA SER A 2 9.54 -24.82 -34.09
C SER A 2 8.95 -26.19 -33.76
N ARG A 3 9.79 -27.22 -33.68
CA ARG A 3 9.35 -28.59 -33.37
C ARG A 3 8.86 -28.63 -31.92
N SER A 4 7.58 -28.98 -31.76
CA SER A 4 6.98 -29.44 -30.51
C SER A 4 7.64 -30.77 -30.11
N GLY A 5 8.36 -30.82 -29.00
CA GLY A 5 8.80 -32.11 -28.43
C GLY A 5 10.02 -32.10 -27.53
N ASP A 6 10.89 -31.09 -27.57
CA ASP A 6 12.04 -31.02 -26.66
C ASP A 6 11.72 -30.09 -25.50
N ALA A 7 11.73 -30.64 -24.27
CA ALA A 7 11.60 -29.86 -23.05
C ALA A 7 12.68 -28.76 -23.03
N PRO A 8 12.34 -27.51 -22.66
CA PRO A 8 13.29 -26.42 -22.68
C PRO A 8 14.48 -26.73 -21.76
N VAL A 9 15.69 -26.76 -22.32
CA VAL A 9 16.92 -27.00 -21.56
C VAL A 9 17.30 -25.71 -20.85
N LEU A 10 17.25 -25.69 -19.52
CA LEU A 10 17.76 -24.58 -18.72
C LEU A 10 19.27 -24.69 -18.53
N ALA A 11 19.97 -23.55 -18.55
CA ALA A 11 21.38 -23.49 -18.17
C ALA A 11 21.58 -23.97 -16.71
N ALA A 12 22.73 -24.59 -16.43
CA ALA A 12 23.03 -25.08 -15.09
C ALA A 12 23.05 -23.93 -14.04
N PRO A 13 22.53 -24.16 -12.83
CA PRO A 13 22.64 -23.19 -11.73
C PRO A 13 24.10 -23.05 -11.25
N PRO A 14 24.53 -21.87 -10.77
CA PRO A 14 23.77 -20.63 -10.64
C PRO A 14 23.66 -19.85 -11.95
N ARG A 15 22.45 -19.45 -12.32
CA ARG A 15 22.15 -18.73 -13.56
C ARG A 15 22.24 -17.21 -13.41
N ALA A 16 22.73 -16.54 -14.45
CA ALA A 16 22.68 -15.08 -14.52
C ALA A 16 21.25 -14.61 -14.85
N VAL A 17 20.65 -13.84 -13.94
CA VAL A 17 19.32 -13.26 -14.12
C VAL A 17 19.45 -11.80 -14.59
N PRO A 18 18.88 -11.41 -15.75
CA PRO A 18 18.94 -10.03 -16.22
C PRO A 18 18.33 -9.04 -15.21
N VAL A 19 18.90 -7.84 -15.09
CA VAL A 19 18.41 -6.80 -14.16
C VAL A 19 16.95 -6.42 -14.43
N SER A 20 16.52 -6.41 -15.70
CA SER A 20 15.12 -6.19 -16.05
C SER A 20 14.21 -7.26 -15.43
N LEU A 21 14.64 -8.52 -15.40
CA LEU A 21 13.88 -9.60 -14.78
C LEU A 21 13.92 -9.53 -13.24
N VAL A 22 15.02 -9.06 -12.66
CA VAL A 22 15.11 -8.70 -11.22
C VAL A 22 14.02 -7.68 -10.87
N ILE A 23 13.99 -6.56 -11.59
CA ILE A 23 13.03 -5.47 -11.36
C ILE A 23 11.58 -5.95 -11.58
N ALA A 24 11.31 -6.63 -12.70
CA ALA A 24 9.98 -7.13 -13.03
C ALA A 24 9.47 -8.14 -11.98
N SER A 25 10.34 -9.01 -11.48
CA SER A 25 9.97 -9.99 -10.45
C SER A 25 9.67 -9.31 -9.10
N THR A 26 10.48 -8.35 -8.67
CA THR A 26 10.34 -7.73 -7.34
C THR A 26 9.26 -6.65 -7.27
N PHE A 27 9.10 -5.86 -8.33
CA PHE A 27 8.20 -4.69 -8.35
C PHE A 27 7.04 -4.82 -9.34
N GLY A 28 7.17 -5.68 -10.36
CA GLY A 28 6.17 -5.84 -11.42
C GLY A 28 5.07 -6.86 -11.11
N ASN A 29 5.19 -7.64 -10.03
CA ASN A 29 4.13 -8.58 -9.66
C ASN A 29 2.87 -7.84 -9.16
N GLY A 30 1.68 -8.40 -9.43
CA GLY A 30 0.41 -7.71 -9.18
C GLY A 30 0.20 -7.27 -7.73
N MET A 31 0.68 -8.04 -6.75
CA MET A 31 0.59 -7.68 -5.33
C MET A 31 1.49 -6.48 -4.99
N SER A 32 2.69 -6.41 -5.57
CA SER A 32 3.59 -5.27 -5.40
C SER A 32 3.00 -4.01 -6.03
N VAL A 33 2.55 -4.09 -7.29
CA VAL A 33 1.94 -2.96 -8.00
C VAL A 33 0.71 -2.43 -7.25
N PHE A 34 -0.21 -3.31 -6.85
CA PHE A 34 -1.38 -2.95 -6.06
C PHE A 34 -0.98 -2.25 -4.74
N GLY A 35 -0.01 -2.82 -4.02
CA GLY A 35 0.49 -2.23 -2.79
C GLY A 35 1.04 -0.82 -2.97
N TRP A 36 1.85 -0.60 -4.02
CA TRP A 36 2.45 0.70 -4.29
C TRP A 36 1.44 1.76 -4.72
N ILE A 37 0.42 1.37 -5.49
CA ILE A 37 -0.71 2.26 -5.85
C ILE A 37 -1.47 2.66 -4.59
N LEU A 38 -1.85 1.69 -3.76
CA LEU A 38 -2.60 1.93 -2.54
C LEU A 38 -1.83 2.82 -1.56
N ALA A 39 -0.53 2.55 -1.39
CA ALA A 39 0.36 3.37 -0.57
C ALA A 39 0.51 4.79 -1.13
N GLY A 40 0.68 4.94 -2.44
CA GLY A 40 0.77 6.24 -3.10
C GLY A 40 -0.47 7.10 -2.90
N ILE A 41 -1.67 6.53 -3.14
CA ILE A 41 -2.95 7.21 -2.90
C ILE A 41 -3.09 7.57 -1.43
N GLY A 42 -2.80 6.63 -0.51
CA GLY A 42 -2.82 6.89 0.92
C GLY A 42 -1.92 8.06 1.31
N MET A 43 -0.70 8.12 0.77
CA MET A 43 0.24 9.20 1.06
C MET A 43 -0.24 10.56 0.52
N ILE A 44 -0.79 10.62 -0.70
CA ILE A 44 -1.36 11.85 -1.25
C ILE A 44 -2.48 12.38 -0.35
N LEU A 45 -3.37 11.50 0.11
CA LEU A 45 -4.45 11.88 1.01
C LEU A 45 -3.94 12.33 2.38
N VAL A 46 -2.91 11.67 2.92
CA VAL A 46 -2.24 12.11 4.17
C VAL A 46 -1.63 13.50 4.00
N LEU A 47 -0.99 13.81 2.87
CA LEU A 47 -0.44 15.15 2.62
C LEU A 47 -1.54 16.20 2.50
N ALA A 48 -2.60 15.90 1.75
CA ALA A 48 -3.69 16.84 1.50
C ALA A 48 -4.55 17.13 2.74
N LEU A 49 -4.81 16.11 3.57
CA LEU A 49 -5.79 16.18 4.66
C LEU A 49 -5.16 16.06 6.06
N GLY A 50 -3.95 15.53 6.16
CA GLY A 50 -3.32 15.24 7.46
C GLY A 50 -2.97 16.49 8.25
N CYS A 51 -2.49 17.56 7.59
CA CYS A 51 -2.22 18.84 8.26
C CYS A 51 -3.49 19.52 8.81
N ASN A 52 -4.66 19.17 8.29
CA ASN A 52 -5.96 19.67 8.74
C ASN A 52 -6.64 18.74 9.76
N SER A 53 -5.98 17.65 10.16
CA SER A 53 -6.52 16.65 11.09
C SER A 53 -6.10 16.93 12.53
N ASP A 54 -7.05 16.77 13.46
CA ASP A 54 -6.84 17.10 14.86
C ASP A 54 -5.92 16.09 15.55
N LEU A 55 -4.69 16.50 15.87
CA LEU A 55 -3.74 15.72 16.67
C LEU A 55 -3.95 15.88 18.19
N GLY A 56 -4.93 16.69 18.60
CA GLY A 56 -5.29 16.95 20.00
C GLY A 56 -5.51 15.69 20.83
N PRO A 57 -6.19 14.64 20.33
CA PRO A 57 -6.36 13.39 21.07
C PRO A 57 -5.02 12.70 21.42
N LEU A 58 -4.06 12.66 20.49
CA LEU A 58 -2.74 12.05 20.68
C LEU A 58 -1.89 12.81 21.70
N MET A 59 -2.07 14.14 21.78
CA MET A 59 -1.34 15.01 22.70
C MET A 59 -2.17 15.44 23.91
N SER A 60 -3.29 14.78 24.19
CA SER A 60 -4.20 15.17 25.28
C SER A 60 -3.52 15.26 26.64
N TRP A 61 -2.51 14.42 26.88
CA TRP A 61 -1.66 14.40 28.08
C TRP A 61 -0.81 15.67 28.27
N ALA A 62 -0.53 16.43 27.21
CA ALA A 62 0.27 17.66 27.28
C ALA A 62 -0.56 18.89 27.70
N TYR A 63 -1.89 18.85 27.54
CA TYR A 63 -2.80 19.95 27.86
C TYR A 63 -3.17 19.96 29.36
N THR A 64 -2.22 20.32 30.21
CA THR A 64 -2.40 20.38 31.67
C THR A 64 -2.76 21.77 32.20
N GLY A 65 -2.50 22.83 31.43
CA GLY A 65 -2.88 24.19 31.79
C GLY A 65 -4.37 24.44 31.55
N GLN A 66 -5.01 25.18 32.46
CA GLN A 66 -6.41 25.62 32.35
C GLN A 66 -6.50 27.13 32.53
N ALA A 67 -7.42 27.75 31.80
CA ALA A 67 -7.75 29.17 31.90
C ALA A 67 -9.19 29.42 31.41
N GLN A 68 -9.79 30.52 31.87
CA GLN A 68 -10.97 31.07 31.24
C GLN A 68 -10.54 31.94 30.06
N GLY A 69 -11.18 31.73 28.91
CA GLY A 69 -11.03 32.52 27.71
C GLY A 69 -12.32 33.21 27.32
N ILE A 70 -12.24 34.12 26.35
CA ILE A 70 -13.38 34.79 25.73
C ILE A 70 -13.32 34.60 24.22
N THR A 71 -14.45 34.31 23.59
CA THR A 71 -14.56 34.28 22.13
C THR A 71 -14.46 35.70 21.59
N VAL A 72 -13.66 35.90 20.55
CA VAL A 72 -13.46 37.20 19.90
C VAL A 72 -14.07 37.23 18.51
N GLY A 73 -14.32 36.07 17.91
CA GLY A 73 -14.87 35.96 16.56
C GLY A 73 -15.12 34.51 16.17
N HIS A 74 -15.71 34.35 14.99
CA HIS A 74 -15.80 33.06 14.31
C HIS A 74 -15.60 33.25 12.81
N ARG A 75 -15.34 32.15 12.12
CA ARG A 75 -15.17 32.10 10.66
C ARG A 75 -15.77 30.81 10.12
N GLU A 76 -16.46 30.92 9.00
CA GLU A 76 -16.87 29.76 8.22
C GLU A 76 -15.66 29.07 7.59
N THR A 77 -15.61 27.74 7.66
CA THR A 77 -14.60 26.97 6.95
C THR A 77 -15.20 26.37 5.69
N ASN A 78 -14.34 25.97 4.75
CA ASN A 78 -14.77 25.25 3.56
C ASN A 78 -14.96 23.74 3.82
N TRP A 79 -15.02 23.32 5.09
CA TRP A 79 -15.12 21.92 5.49
C TRP A 79 -16.53 21.57 5.93
N THR A 80 -17.03 20.42 5.48
CA THR A 80 -18.30 19.84 5.87
C THR A 80 -18.12 18.37 6.26
N VAL A 81 -19.05 17.80 7.03
CA VAL A 81 -19.05 16.38 7.43
C VAL A 81 -20.42 15.76 7.17
N GLY A 82 -20.43 14.51 6.69
CA GLY A 82 -21.63 13.69 6.56
C GLY A 82 -22.57 14.03 5.41
N GLY A 83 -22.14 14.86 4.45
CA GLY A 83 -22.93 15.15 3.24
C GLY A 83 -22.87 14.04 2.20
N GLY A 84 -23.91 13.95 1.38
CA GLY A 84 -24.05 13.02 0.25
C GLY A 84 -24.39 13.74 -1.04
N GLU A 85 -24.77 12.99 -2.08
CA GLU A 85 -25.19 13.55 -3.37
C GLU A 85 -26.44 14.44 -3.23
N ASP A 86 -27.39 14.02 -2.38
CA ASP A 86 -28.67 14.70 -2.18
C ASP A 86 -28.78 15.46 -0.85
N GLU A 87 -27.77 15.38 0.02
CA GLU A 87 -27.80 15.98 1.37
C GLU A 87 -26.59 16.88 1.63
N PRO A 88 -26.79 18.18 1.93
CA PRO A 88 -25.68 19.07 2.24
C PRO A 88 -25.00 18.63 3.53
N GLY A 89 -23.67 18.57 3.51
CA GLY A 89 -22.89 18.23 4.71
C GLY A 89 -23.03 19.29 5.80
N THR A 90 -22.84 18.88 7.05
CA THR A 90 -22.85 19.81 8.19
C THR A 90 -21.55 20.63 8.19
N PRO A 91 -21.59 21.97 8.14
CA PRO A 91 -20.40 22.81 8.09
C PRO A 91 -19.60 22.75 9.39
N ILE A 92 -18.29 22.92 9.28
CA ILE A 92 -17.38 23.10 10.42
C ILE A 92 -17.05 24.58 10.55
N TYR A 93 -17.19 25.12 11.76
CA TYR A 93 -16.88 26.52 12.05
C TYR A 93 -15.58 26.62 12.86
N ALA A 94 -14.82 27.68 12.61
CA ALA A 94 -13.67 28.07 13.42
C ALA A 94 -14.10 29.15 14.42
N THR A 95 -13.87 28.92 15.71
CA THR A 95 -14.05 29.90 16.78
C THR A 95 -12.68 30.48 17.16
N ILE A 96 -12.56 31.80 17.11
CA ILE A 96 -11.37 32.54 17.53
C ILE A 96 -11.57 32.95 18.97
N TYR A 97 -10.61 32.66 19.84
CA TYR A 97 -10.68 32.97 21.26
C TYR A 97 -9.37 33.56 21.79
N GLN A 98 -9.47 34.28 22.90
CA GLN A 98 -8.36 34.82 23.66
C GLN A 98 -8.43 34.37 25.11
N PHE A 99 -7.28 34.08 25.71
CA PHE A 99 -7.20 33.70 27.13
C PHE A 99 -5.91 34.22 27.74
N ARG A 100 -5.88 34.26 29.07
CA ARG A 100 -4.70 34.65 29.84
C ARG A 100 -4.13 33.44 30.57
N THR A 101 -2.84 33.18 30.39
CA THR A 101 -2.14 32.10 31.11
C THR A 101 -1.98 32.45 32.59
N GLN A 102 -1.60 31.47 33.42
CA GLN A 102 -1.30 31.73 34.84
C GLN A 102 -0.13 32.71 35.04
N LYS A 103 0.76 32.85 34.05
CA LYS A 103 1.86 33.81 34.05
C LYS A 103 1.44 35.22 33.61
N GLY A 104 0.15 35.42 33.30
CA GLY A 104 -0.39 36.70 32.88
C GLY A 104 -0.26 36.99 31.37
N GLU A 105 0.37 36.10 30.59
CA GLU A 105 0.52 36.22 29.15
C GLU A 105 -0.82 36.05 28.44
N VAL A 106 -1.12 36.94 27.49
CA VAL A 106 -2.32 36.84 26.65
C VAL A 106 -1.99 36.02 25.41
N GLN A 107 -2.83 35.03 25.14
CA GLN A 107 -2.70 34.11 24.02
C GLN A 107 -4.00 34.07 23.23
N SER A 108 -3.89 33.80 21.94
CA SER A 108 -5.03 33.63 21.04
C SER A 108 -4.96 32.26 20.38
N GLY A 109 -6.10 31.67 20.08
CA GLY A 109 -6.16 30.40 19.37
C GLY A 109 -7.42 30.26 18.53
N GLU A 110 -7.44 29.20 17.72
CA GLU A 110 -8.61 28.77 16.96
C GLU A 110 -9.06 27.39 17.44
N ALA A 111 -10.37 27.18 17.51
CA ALA A 111 -10.97 25.91 17.85
C ALA A 111 -12.11 25.58 16.87
N PHE A 112 -12.26 24.32 16.52
CA PHE A 112 -13.16 23.87 15.46
C PHE A 112 -14.29 23.02 16.02
N ALA A 113 -15.51 23.28 15.56
CA ALA A 113 -16.69 22.50 15.92
C ALA A 113 -17.62 22.29 14.72
N THR A 114 -18.19 21.10 14.63
CA THR A 114 -19.15 20.73 13.58
C THR A 114 -20.53 21.28 13.95
N GLY A 115 -21.15 22.04 13.04
CA GLY A 115 -22.50 22.58 13.19
C GLY A 115 -22.68 23.61 14.31
N LYS A 116 -21.62 23.93 15.05
CA LYS A 116 -21.66 24.83 16.21
C LYS A 116 -20.77 26.02 15.97
N MET A 117 -21.39 27.19 15.93
CA MET A 117 -20.73 28.50 15.87
C MET A 117 -20.90 29.18 17.24
N LEU A 118 -19.82 29.78 17.75
CA LEU A 118 -19.89 30.56 18.99
C LEU A 118 -19.82 32.06 18.65
N ASP A 119 -20.75 32.82 19.23
CA ASP A 119 -20.74 34.27 19.11
C ASP A 119 -19.60 34.91 19.92
N PRO A 120 -19.10 36.09 19.53
CA PRO A 120 -18.12 36.84 20.31
C PRO A 120 -18.64 37.22 21.71
N GLY A 121 -17.75 37.30 22.69
CA GLY A 121 -18.04 37.70 24.07
C GLY A 121 -18.44 36.54 25.00
N ILE A 122 -18.47 35.30 24.52
CA ILE A 122 -18.79 34.12 25.33
C ILE A 122 -17.56 33.64 26.07
N THR A 123 -17.71 33.43 27.38
CA THR A 123 -16.69 32.81 28.22
C THR A 123 -16.59 31.32 27.93
N VAL A 124 -15.38 30.82 27.70
CA VAL A 124 -15.08 29.42 27.37
C VAL A 124 -13.94 28.88 28.22
N GLU A 125 -14.02 27.60 28.57
CA GLU A 125 -12.90 26.91 29.22
C GLU A 125 -11.82 26.56 28.19
N VAL A 126 -10.59 27.01 28.43
CA VAL A 126 -9.44 26.78 27.56
C VAL A 126 -8.43 25.90 28.26
N ARG A 127 -7.99 24.85 27.55
CA ARG A 127 -6.83 24.05 27.93
C ARG A 127 -5.64 24.37 27.07
N TYR A 128 -4.46 24.46 27.66
CA TYR A 128 -3.22 24.79 26.97
C TYR A 128 -2.02 24.02 27.51
N VAL A 129 -0.93 23.97 26.73
CA VAL A 129 0.34 23.39 27.14
C VAL A 129 1.16 24.45 27.90
N PRO A 130 1.46 24.30 29.21
CA PRO A 130 2.11 25.36 30.00
C PRO A 130 3.47 25.83 29.47
N GLY A 131 4.22 24.93 28.82
CA GLY A 131 5.52 25.25 28.20
C GLY A 131 5.43 25.81 26.79
N ARG A 132 4.27 25.71 26.14
CA ARG A 132 3.98 26.25 24.80
C ARG A 132 2.51 26.70 24.72
N PRO A 133 2.15 27.84 25.34
CA PRO A 133 0.76 28.27 25.45
C PRO A 133 0.02 28.52 24.13
N SER A 134 0.76 28.70 23.03
CA SER A 134 0.21 28.75 21.67
C SER A 134 -0.48 27.45 21.24
N MET A 135 -0.15 26.32 21.89
CA MET A 135 -0.90 25.08 21.77
C MET A 135 -2.02 25.08 22.81
N SER A 136 -3.18 25.57 22.38
CA SER A 136 -4.37 25.69 23.21
C SER A 136 -5.62 25.21 22.48
N ARG A 137 -6.67 24.87 23.25
CA ARG A 137 -7.96 24.43 22.73
C ARG A 137 -9.10 24.82 23.65
N ILE A 138 -10.28 25.05 23.10
CA ILE A 138 -11.52 25.12 23.88
C ILE A 138 -11.91 23.69 24.30
N GLU A 139 -12.29 23.52 25.57
CA GLU A 139 -12.82 22.25 26.10
C GLU A 139 -13.98 21.74 25.20
N GLY A 140 -13.88 20.49 24.74
CA GLY A 140 -14.91 19.89 23.88
C GLY A 140 -14.86 20.29 22.40
N MET A 141 -13.89 21.11 21.98
CA MET A 141 -13.65 21.45 20.58
C MET A 141 -12.32 20.87 20.05
N ARG A 142 -12.16 20.86 18.73
CA ARG A 142 -10.99 20.30 18.03
C ARG A 142 -9.97 21.39 17.72
N ASN A 143 -8.70 21.01 17.58
CA ASN A 143 -7.63 21.94 17.16
C ASN A 143 -7.51 22.11 15.65
N ALA A 144 -8.18 21.25 14.88
CA ALA A 144 -8.18 21.31 13.43
C ALA A 144 -9.57 20.91 12.88
N PRO A 145 -9.89 21.30 11.64
CA PRO A 145 -11.21 21.06 11.05
C PRO A 145 -11.57 19.58 10.93
N LEU A 146 -10.60 18.70 10.64
CA LEU A 146 -10.82 17.28 10.39
C LEU A 146 -10.57 16.45 11.67
N PRO A 147 -11.34 15.38 11.90
CA PRO A 147 -11.19 14.57 13.11
C PRO A 147 -9.94 13.69 13.04
N PHE A 148 -9.35 13.39 14.20
CA PHE A 148 -8.21 12.47 14.32
C PHE A 148 -8.45 11.11 13.62
N GLY A 149 -9.68 10.59 13.70
CA GLY A 149 -10.04 9.30 13.11
C GLY A 149 -9.84 9.25 11.60
N LEU A 150 -10.01 10.37 10.88
CA LEU A 150 -9.76 10.43 9.45
C LEU A 150 -8.27 10.19 9.16
N LEU A 151 -7.37 10.89 9.85
CA LEU A 151 -5.93 10.68 9.71
C LEU A 151 -5.52 9.23 10.01
N ALA A 152 -6.10 8.63 11.05
CA ALA A 152 -5.83 7.23 11.38
C ALA A 152 -6.22 6.27 10.23
N VAL A 153 -7.37 6.49 9.58
CA VAL A 153 -7.82 5.71 8.42
C VAL A 153 -6.89 5.91 7.22
N LEU A 154 -6.48 7.16 6.94
CA LEU A 154 -5.58 7.46 5.82
C LEU A 154 -4.18 6.83 6.03
N LEU A 155 -3.67 6.86 7.26
CA LEU A 155 -2.42 6.18 7.63
C LEU A 155 -2.56 4.66 7.54
N ALA A 156 -3.71 4.09 7.95
CA ALA A 156 -3.97 2.67 7.79
C ALA A 156 -3.93 2.26 6.31
N LEU A 157 -4.54 3.05 5.42
CA LEU A 157 -4.51 2.82 3.98
C LEU A 157 -3.07 2.78 3.44
N LEU A 158 -2.24 3.75 3.83
CA LEU A 158 -0.82 3.81 3.49
C LEU A 158 -0.08 2.54 3.98
N LEU A 159 -0.26 2.17 5.25
CA LEU A 159 0.41 1.02 5.86
C LEU A 159 -0.02 -0.30 5.24
N ILE A 160 -1.31 -0.47 4.92
CA ILE A 160 -1.81 -1.65 4.20
C ILE A 160 -1.16 -1.75 2.81
N GLY A 161 -1.06 -0.63 2.08
CA GLY A 161 -0.37 -0.59 0.79
C GLY A 161 1.11 -0.99 0.90
N LEU A 162 1.84 -0.47 1.89
CA LEU A 162 3.23 -0.83 2.13
C LEU A 162 3.38 -2.31 2.53
N TYR A 163 2.44 -2.84 3.31
CA TYR A 163 2.42 -4.26 3.68
C TYR A 163 2.20 -5.17 2.47
N CYS A 164 1.22 -4.86 1.61
CA CYS A 164 1.02 -5.57 0.34
C CYS A 164 2.26 -5.49 -0.55
N SER A 165 2.89 -4.31 -0.65
CA SER A 165 4.13 -4.11 -1.41
C SER A 165 5.26 -5.01 -0.89
N ARG A 166 5.39 -5.14 0.43
CA ARG A 166 6.35 -6.03 1.08
C ARG A 166 6.09 -7.50 0.75
N ILE A 167 4.84 -7.95 0.79
CA ILE A 167 4.48 -9.34 0.40
C ILE A 167 4.85 -9.57 -1.07
N GLY A 168 4.50 -8.65 -1.96
CA GLY A 168 4.86 -8.73 -3.37
C GLY A 168 6.38 -8.79 -3.59
N PHE A 169 7.13 -7.94 -2.89
CA PHE A 169 8.59 -7.95 -2.94
C PHE A 169 9.18 -9.29 -2.46
N GLN A 170 8.71 -9.83 -1.35
CA GLN A 170 9.14 -11.12 -0.83
C GLN A 170 8.84 -12.28 -1.79
N ARG A 171 7.68 -12.27 -2.44
CA ARG A 171 7.35 -13.24 -3.50
C ARG A 171 8.30 -13.11 -4.68
N GLY A 172 8.60 -11.88 -5.10
CA GLY A 172 9.57 -11.62 -6.16
C GLY A 172 10.97 -12.13 -5.83
N LEU A 173 11.45 -12.00 -4.58
CA LEU A 173 12.72 -12.57 -4.16
C LEU A 173 12.73 -14.10 -4.25
N LYS A 174 11.63 -14.77 -3.89
CA LYS A 174 11.50 -16.22 -4.06
C LYS A 174 11.57 -16.62 -5.53
N THR A 175 10.86 -15.90 -6.40
CA THR A 175 10.93 -16.10 -7.85
C THR A 175 12.35 -15.92 -8.38
N LEU A 176 13.07 -14.89 -7.92
CA LEU A 176 14.46 -14.67 -8.34
C LEU A 176 15.41 -15.76 -7.89
N TYR A 177 15.19 -16.30 -6.70
CA TYR A 177 15.92 -17.47 -6.24
C TYR A 177 15.68 -18.68 -7.16
N LEU A 178 14.43 -18.96 -7.53
CA LEU A 178 14.09 -20.06 -8.45
C LEU A 178 14.64 -19.84 -9.87
N LEU A 179 14.64 -18.60 -10.36
CA LEU A 179 15.27 -18.27 -11.64
C LEU A 179 16.78 -18.51 -11.60
N ARG A 180 17.43 -18.24 -10.46
CA ARG A 180 18.89 -18.39 -10.34
C ARG A 180 19.30 -19.84 -10.10
N GLU A 181 18.67 -20.51 -9.14
CA GLU A 181 19.13 -21.79 -8.57
C GLU A 181 18.18 -22.95 -8.87
N GLY A 182 16.96 -22.71 -9.36
CA GLY A 182 15.96 -23.76 -9.52
C GLY A 182 16.32 -24.80 -10.60
N VAL A 183 15.63 -25.93 -10.56
CA VAL A 183 15.75 -27.03 -11.52
C VAL A 183 14.46 -27.15 -12.33
N LEU A 184 14.56 -27.53 -13.62
CA LEU A 184 13.39 -27.77 -14.45
C LEU A 184 12.76 -29.12 -14.07
N GLY A 185 11.45 -29.13 -13.88
CA GLY A 185 10.64 -30.33 -13.79
C GLY A 185 9.47 -30.25 -14.78
N ILE A 186 8.76 -31.37 -14.91
CA ILE A 186 7.52 -31.46 -15.67
C ILE A 186 6.39 -31.71 -14.68
N ALA A 187 5.37 -30.88 -14.74
CA ALA A 187 4.20 -30.95 -13.88
C ALA A 187 2.95 -31.28 -14.70
N ARG A 188 2.01 -32.02 -14.11
CA ARG A 188 0.71 -32.35 -14.73
C ARG A 188 -0.41 -31.76 -13.92
N LEU A 189 -1.45 -31.26 -14.60
CA LEU A 189 -2.61 -30.68 -13.93
C LEU A 189 -3.34 -31.76 -13.11
N LYS A 190 -3.43 -31.54 -11.80
CA LYS A 190 -4.10 -32.43 -10.84
C LYS A 190 -5.51 -31.95 -10.49
N SER A 191 -5.67 -30.64 -10.28
CA SER A 191 -6.98 -30.08 -9.92
C SER A 191 -7.17 -28.65 -10.42
N LYS A 192 -8.44 -28.27 -10.58
CA LYS A 192 -8.90 -26.94 -11.01
C LYS A 192 -10.08 -26.52 -10.15
N GLU A 193 -9.94 -25.45 -9.39
CA GLU A 193 -10.93 -24.95 -8.44
C GLU A 193 -11.28 -23.49 -8.74
N ALA A 194 -12.57 -23.15 -8.75
CA ALA A 194 -12.99 -21.75 -8.81
C ALA A 194 -12.68 -21.04 -7.48
N THR A 195 -12.16 -19.81 -7.56
CA THR A 195 -11.99 -18.97 -6.37
C THR A 195 -13.17 -17.99 -6.22
N ASN A 196 -13.24 -17.30 -5.09
CA ASN A 196 -14.24 -16.26 -4.83
C ASN A 196 -13.87 -14.89 -5.42
N VAL A 197 -12.88 -14.83 -6.33
CA VAL A 197 -12.36 -13.59 -6.91
C VAL A 197 -12.58 -13.60 -8.41
N SER A 198 -13.05 -12.48 -8.97
CA SER A 198 -13.16 -12.26 -10.41
C SER A 198 -12.36 -11.04 -10.86
N ILE A 199 -11.82 -11.10 -12.08
CA ILE A 199 -11.10 -10.01 -12.75
C ILE A 199 -11.69 -9.88 -14.15
N ASN A 200 -12.20 -8.69 -14.50
CA ASN A 200 -12.85 -8.43 -15.79
C ASN A 200 -13.95 -9.46 -16.13
N ASP A 201 -14.86 -9.70 -15.18
CA ASP A 201 -15.97 -10.67 -15.29
C ASP A 201 -15.57 -12.13 -15.53
N ARG A 202 -14.28 -12.46 -15.34
CA ARG A 202 -13.78 -13.83 -15.35
C ARG A 202 -13.38 -14.27 -13.96
N VAL A 203 -13.84 -15.45 -13.55
CA VAL A 203 -13.47 -16.04 -12.24
C VAL A 203 -12.00 -16.44 -12.28
N VAL A 204 -11.26 -16.05 -11.25
CA VAL A 204 -9.88 -16.51 -11.05
C VAL A 204 -9.95 -17.98 -10.65
N MET A 205 -9.29 -18.84 -11.42
CA MET A 205 -9.17 -20.27 -11.16
C MET A 205 -7.87 -20.55 -10.41
N LYS A 206 -7.91 -21.51 -9.49
CA LYS A 206 -6.73 -22.10 -8.84
C LYS A 206 -6.47 -23.45 -9.49
N LEU A 207 -5.34 -23.58 -10.17
CA LEU A 207 -4.88 -24.82 -10.79
C LEU A 207 -3.78 -25.40 -9.90
N THR A 208 -3.87 -26.69 -9.59
CA THR A 208 -2.85 -27.41 -8.82
C THR A 208 -2.20 -28.42 -9.74
N PHE A 209 -0.88 -28.37 -9.87
CA PHE A 209 -0.08 -29.25 -10.69
C PHE A 209 0.76 -30.18 -9.81
N ALA A 210 0.87 -31.44 -10.18
CA ALA A 210 1.73 -32.42 -9.53
C ALA A 210 2.99 -32.65 -10.37
N TYR A 211 4.16 -32.70 -9.73
CA TYR A 211 5.43 -32.96 -10.39
C TYR A 211 6.29 -33.90 -9.55
N VAL A 212 7.23 -34.59 -10.19
CA VAL A 212 8.15 -35.50 -9.51
C VAL A 212 9.54 -34.85 -9.47
N ASP A 213 10.15 -34.82 -8.29
CA ASP A 213 11.52 -34.29 -8.12
C ASP A 213 12.59 -35.31 -8.54
N GLU A 214 13.87 -34.90 -8.51
CA GLU A 214 15.00 -35.77 -8.81
C GLU A 214 15.12 -37.00 -7.88
N SER A 215 14.49 -36.96 -6.70
CA SER A 215 14.46 -38.07 -5.74
C SER A 215 13.32 -39.05 -5.97
N GLY A 216 12.42 -38.76 -6.92
CA GLY A 216 11.26 -39.58 -7.24
C GLY A 216 10.05 -39.32 -6.35
N LEU A 217 10.07 -38.25 -5.54
CA LEU A 217 8.93 -37.85 -4.70
C LEU A 217 7.97 -36.93 -5.46
N GLU A 218 6.68 -37.15 -5.28
CA GLU A 218 5.63 -36.32 -5.87
C GLU A 218 5.35 -35.10 -4.99
N HIS A 219 5.32 -33.92 -5.61
CA HIS A 219 5.05 -32.63 -4.99
C HIS A 219 3.96 -31.88 -5.75
N GLU A 220 3.33 -30.91 -5.10
CA GLU A 220 2.27 -30.10 -5.68
C GLU A 220 2.62 -28.61 -5.70
N VAL A 221 2.26 -27.94 -6.79
CA VAL A 221 2.36 -26.49 -6.94
C VAL A 221 1.01 -25.90 -7.36
N ALA A 222 0.59 -24.83 -6.69
CA ALA A 222 -0.67 -24.17 -7.00
C ALA A 222 -0.45 -22.79 -7.65
N THR A 223 -1.04 -22.60 -8.82
CA THR A 223 -1.06 -21.33 -9.57
C THR A 223 -2.49 -20.78 -9.62
N ARG A 224 -2.63 -19.46 -9.49
CA ARG A 224 -3.92 -18.77 -9.67
C ARG A 224 -3.87 -17.90 -10.91
N THR A 225 -4.84 -18.06 -11.81
CA THR A 225 -4.94 -17.30 -13.06
C THR A 225 -6.40 -17.01 -13.42
N TYR A 226 -6.66 -15.90 -14.12
CA TYR A 226 -7.96 -15.60 -14.74
C TYR A 226 -8.00 -16.02 -16.22
N ARG A 227 -6.90 -16.60 -16.72
CA ARG A 227 -6.76 -17.25 -18.04
C ARG A 227 -6.26 -18.68 -17.82
N PRO A 228 -7.11 -19.60 -17.32
CA PRO A 228 -6.73 -21.01 -17.21
C PRO A 228 -6.36 -21.63 -18.55
N GLU A 229 -6.88 -21.10 -19.65
CA GLU A 229 -6.55 -21.54 -21.02
C GLU A 229 -5.07 -21.43 -21.38
N ASP A 230 -4.30 -20.54 -20.72
CA ASP A 230 -2.87 -20.35 -20.94
C ASP A 230 -2.01 -21.39 -20.17
N LEU A 231 -2.62 -22.29 -19.39
CA LEU A 231 -1.95 -23.33 -18.58
C LEU A 231 -2.59 -24.73 -18.77
N GLU A 232 -3.43 -24.84 -19.79
CA GLU A 232 -4.19 -26.05 -20.17
C GLU A 232 -3.98 -26.38 -21.65
N ASP A 233 -3.15 -25.60 -22.36
CA ASP A 233 -2.85 -25.79 -23.77
C ASP A 233 -1.92 -26.99 -24.00
N ASP A 234 -1.05 -27.29 -23.03
CA ASP A 234 -0.21 -28.49 -23.00
C ASP A 234 -0.66 -29.49 -21.91
N GLU A 235 -0.54 -30.80 -22.16
CA GLU A 235 -0.83 -31.85 -21.16
C GLU A 235 0.16 -31.81 -19.98
N GLU A 236 1.32 -31.21 -20.21
CA GLU A 236 2.47 -31.15 -19.32
C GLU A 236 3.02 -29.72 -19.25
N GLU A 237 3.16 -29.20 -18.04
CA GLU A 237 3.61 -27.84 -17.75
C GLU A 237 5.05 -27.83 -17.24
N ALA A 238 5.88 -26.91 -17.76
CA ALA A 238 7.23 -26.73 -17.23
C ALA A 238 7.16 -26.07 -15.84
N VAL A 239 7.76 -26.71 -14.84
CA VAL A 239 7.88 -26.17 -13.48
C VAL A 239 9.34 -25.90 -13.14
N VAL A 240 9.61 -24.82 -12.43
CA VAL A 240 10.93 -24.55 -11.83
C VAL A 240 10.80 -24.66 -10.32
N TYR A 241 11.58 -25.56 -9.72
CA TYR A 241 11.54 -25.84 -8.28
C TYR A 241 12.91 -25.76 -7.61
N ASP A 242 12.95 -25.55 -6.30
CA ASP A 242 14.17 -25.61 -5.48
C ASP A 242 14.45 -27.05 -5.04
N PRO A 243 15.55 -27.69 -5.47
CA PRO A 243 15.86 -29.06 -5.06
C PRO A 243 16.13 -29.18 -3.55
N GLY A 244 16.47 -28.10 -2.86
CA GLY A 244 16.64 -28.08 -1.40
C GLY A 244 15.34 -27.84 -0.62
N ASP A 245 14.28 -27.37 -1.28
CA ASP A 245 12.96 -27.10 -0.69
C ASP A 245 11.88 -27.21 -1.79
N PRO A 246 11.44 -28.44 -2.16
CA PRO A 246 10.53 -28.67 -3.28
C PRO A 246 9.16 -27.98 -3.16
N GLU A 247 8.74 -27.55 -1.97
CA GLU A 247 7.54 -26.72 -1.83
C GLU A 247 7.69 -25.34 -2.50
N ARG A 248 8.93 -24.91 -2.77
CA ARG A 248 9.22 -23.71 -3.58
C ARG A 248 9.28 -24.10 -5.04
N ALA A 249 8.12 -24.05 -5.68
CA ALA A 249 7.98 -24.28 -7.10
C ALA A 249 7.12 -23.19 -7.77
N ILE A 250 7.34 -22.96 -9.06
CA ILE A 250 6.52 -22.07 -9.89
C ILE A 250 6.46 -22.60 -11.32
N THR A 251 5.28 -22.51 -11.95
CA THR A 251 5.13 -22.82 -13.38
C THR A 251 5.81 -21.74 -14.23
N LEU A 252 6.46 -22.16 -15.32
CA LEU A 252 7.27 -21.27 -16.17
C LEU A 252 6.42 -20.14 -16.78
N ASP A 253 5.22 -20.47 -17.23
CA ASP A 253 4.32 -19.52 -17.90
C ASP A 253 3.70 -18.50 -16.95
N ASN A 254 3.76 -18.77 -15.64
CA ASN A 254 3.36 -17.84 -14.61
C ASN A 254 4.54 -17.00 -14.06
N LEU A 255 5.72 -17.08 -14.69
CA LEU A 255 6.84 -16.21 -14.33
C LEU A 255 6.54 -14.75 -14.70
N PRO A 256 6.75 -13.81 -13.76
CA PRO A 256 6.54 -12.39 -14.03
C PRO A 256 7.51 -11.87 -15.10
N GLY A 257 7.01 -11.06 -16.03
CA GLY A 257 7.84 -10.33 -17.00
C GLY A 257 7.99 -10.98 -18.38
N SER A 258 7.13 -11.94 -18.74
CA SER A 258 7.15 -12.61 -20.05
C SER A 258 8.51 -13.23 -20.34
N VAL A 259 8.98 -14.04 -19.39
CA VAL A 259 10.28 -14.70 -19.46
C VAL A 259 10.25 -15.73 -20.58
N ARG A 260 11.23 -15.67 -21.49
CA ARG A 260 11.45 -16.73 -22.48
C ARG A 260 12.80 -17.39 -22.26
N ILE A 261 12.85 -18.69 -22.41
CA ILE A 261 14.10 -19.44 -22.41
C ILE A 261 14.66 -19.35 -23.84
N GLY A 262 15.84 -18.76 -23.99
CA GLY A 262 16.57 -18.70 -25.26
C GLY A 262 17.12 -20.07 -25.65
N GLU A 263 17.57 -20.23 -26.89
CA GLU A 263 18.18 -21.47 -27.40
C GLU A 263 19.46 -21.88 -26.62
N ASP A 264 20.07 -20.94 -25.90
CA ASP A 264 21.23 -21.14 -25.03
C ASP A 264 20.86 -21.50 -23.58
N GLY A 265 19.58 -21.71 -23.30
CA GLY A 265 19.05 -22.02 -21.96
C GLY A 265 19.07 -20.84 -20.98
N ARG A 266 19.32 -19.61 -21.48
CA ARG A 266 19.31 -18.38 -20.67
C ARG A 266 17.99 -17.66 -20.77
N PHE A 267 17.68 -16.83 -19.77
CA PHE A 267 16.47 -16.02 -19.79
C PHE A 267 16.64 -14.80 -20.71
N ALA A 268 15.71 -14.68 -21.66
CA ALA A 268 15.52 -13.50 -22.48
C ALA A 268 14.25 -12.76 -22.03
N VAL A 269 14.29 -11.42 -22.13
CA VAL A 269 13.15 -10.54 -21.83
C VAL A 269 12.77 -9.82 -23.11
N GLU A 270 11.53 -9.99 -23.57
CA GLU A 270 11.05 -9.41 -24.84
C GLU A 270 11.08 -7.87 -24.84
N ALA A 271 10.86 -7.25 -23.68
CA ALA A 271 10.79 -5.79 -23.54
C ALA A 271 11.41 -5.31 -22.21
N PRO A 272 12.75 -5.21 -22.10
CA PRO A 272 13.41 -4.83 -20.86
C PRO A 272 13.02 -3.42 -20.37
N GLY A 273 12.65 -2.52 -21.29
CA GLY A 273 12.14 -1.18 -20.97
C GLY A 273 10.86 -1.19 -20.12
N ARG A 274 9.96 -2.17 -20.33
CA ARG A 274 8.72 -2.28 -19.56
C ARG A 274 8.98 -2.63 -18.10
N ALA A 275 10.05 -3.36 -17.80
CA ALA A 275 10.42 -3.67 -16.42
C ALA A 275 10.68 -2.39 -15.61
N TYR A 276 11.35 -1.39 -16.18
CA TYR A 276 11.64 -0.13 -15.47
C TYR A 276 10.39 0.68 -15.14
N LEU A 277 9.28 0.52 -15.89
CA LEU A 277 8.01 1.17 -15.54
C LEU A 277 7.47 0.71 -14.19
N SER A 278 7.81 -0.50 -13.74
CA SER A 278 7.42 -1.00 -12.41
C SER A 278 8.07 -0.24 -11.25
N LEU A 279 9.13 0.55 -11.51
CA LEU A 279 9.78 1.41 -10.51
C LEU A 279 9.11 2.77 -10.35
N VAL A 280 8.24 3.18 -11.29
CA VAL A 280 7.63 4.52 -11.28
C VAL A 280 6.78 4.73 -10.02
N MET A 281 5.86 3.81 -9.73
CA MET A 281 4.99 3.92 -8.55
C MET A 281 5.76 3.85 -7.22
N PRO A 282 6.69 2.88 -7.00
CA PRO A 282 7.56 2.90 -5.82
C PRO A 282 8.30 4.22 -5.64
N SER A 283 8.88 4.76 -6.71
CA SER A 283 9.68 5.99 -6.67
C SER A 283 8.84 7.21 -6.28
N ILE A 284 7.65 7.36 -6.88
CA ILE A 284 6.71 8.43 -6.56
C ILE A 284 6.28 8.31 -5.09
N THR A 285 5.88 7.12 -4.65
CA THR A 285 5.42 6.90 -3.28
C THR A 285 6.51 7.20 -2.25
N VAL A 286 7.75 6.75 -2.49
CA VAL A 286 8.90 7.07 -1.62
C VAL A 286 9.16 8.59 -1.61
N ALA A 287 9.13 9.25 -2.77
CA ALA A 287 9.30 10.71 -2.83
C ALA A 287 8.21 11.45 -2.05
N LEU A 288 6.95 11.02 -2.13
CA LEU A 288 5.84 11.59 -1.37
C LEU A 288 5.99 11.36 0.14
N ILE A 289 6.45 10.18 0.56
CA ILE A 289 6.73 9.90 1.98
C ILE A 289 7.84 10.82 2.49
N LEU A 290 8.94 10.95 1.74
CA LEU A 290 10.05 11.85 2.11
C LEU A 290 9.59 13.31 2.19
N LEU A 291 8.80 13.76 1.21
CA LEU A 291 8.20 15.10 1.24
C LEU A 291 7.33 15.30 2.49
N GLY A 292 6.49 14.32 2.82
CA GLY A 292 5.68 14.36 4.04
C GLY A 292 6.53 14.46 5.29
N LEU A 293 7.56 13.63 5.43
CA LEU A 293 8.48 13.69 6.56
C LEU A 293 9.13 15.07 6.70
N ILE A 294 9.55 15.69 5.59
CA ILE A 294 10.11 17.04 5.61
C ILE A 294 9.06 18.04 6.11
N LEU A 295 7.86 18.03 5.52
CA LEU A 295 6.78 18.97 5.87
C LEU A 295 6.27 18.81 7.31
N PHE A 296 6.36 17.62 7.90
CA PHE A 296 5.96 17.39 9.29
C PHE A 296 7.06 17.71 10.31
N ILE A 297 8.34 17.79 9.88
CA ILE A 297 9.47 18.14 10.73
C ILE A 297 9.71 19.66 10.74
N THR A 298 9.47 20.34 9.62
CA THR A 298 9.62 21.80 9.45
C THR A 298 8.39 22.56 9.92
#